data_AF-A0A959GQK6-F1
#
_entry.id   AF-A0A959GQK6-F1
#
_cell.length_a   1.000
_cell.length_b   1.000
_cell.length_c   1.000
_cell.angle_alpha   90.00
_cell.angle_beta   90.00
_cell.angle_gamma   90.00
#
_symmetry.space_group_name_H-M   'P 1'
#
loop_
_entity.id
_entity.type
_entity.pdbx_description
1 polymer ?
#
loop_
_entity_poly.entity_id
_entity_poly.type
_entity_poly.pdbx_seq_one_letter_code
_entity_poly.pdbx_strand_id
1 'polypeptide(L)'
;MKKLFSILAVISIFLLLSRCQKDVPLLSGPDQQVQAINVQALAEGLDIDPVFLANEVVTTAEWPMEVEMAPEGVVPRGMGVHGYYRRVIEGDIAHYMFTVRIGSGPYDRIGLHRVVKEWSPNRPARTSKSLFFQHGDAKSFVGMMLPGINSPTTPRGFGMAVYLAKNGVDVWGIDQAWNLVPDGVSDFTFMADWGLDKQQRDLRRGIAIARLARYLTGSPMDGMIMAGYSSGVATGFAALNAEAQIGEGQRNIKGFIPIDLSIKTDDPGMTNTFMTEYNRTKELLDNETYEDFVPFRLLGQLGRNDPDGESPVFPGFTNLQAALFLGAGPIFGEPHSHYLAGIWEDGLPVDLKYLTQEQWFDFMES
;
A
#
# COMPACT_ATOMS: atom_id res chain seq x y z
N MET A 1 31.27 -18.16 25.69
CA MET A 1 30.21 -17.48 24.92
C MET A 1 29.87 -18.31 23.68
N LYS A 2 29.02 -19.36 23.82
CA LYS A 2 28.56 -20.23 22.70
C LYS A 2 27.15 -20.84 22.94
N LYS A 3 26.34 -20.24 23.81
CA LYS A 3 24.97 -20.67 24.16
C LYS A 3 24.11 -19.48 24.59
N LEU A 4 23.85 -18.54 23.68
CA LEU A 4 22.85 -17.48 23.87
C LEU A 4 22.32 -16.88 22.54
N PHE A 5 22.21 -17.70 21.50
CA PHE A 5 21.49 -17.34 20.27
C PHE A 5 20.69 -18.56 19.82
N SER A 6 19.36 -18.47 19.98
CA SER A 6 18.38 -19.48 19.56
C SER A 6 17.03 -18.82 19.26
N ILE A 7 17.09 -17.63 18.65
CA ILE A 7 16.05 -16.83 18.01
C ILE A 7 16.77 -16.17 16.81
N LEU A 8 16.14 -16.17 15.61
CA LEU A 8 16.57 -15.55 14.34
C LEU A 8 17.94 -16.00 13.74
N ALA A 9 17.90 -16.80 12.66
CA ALA A 9 18.99 -17.13 11.71
C ALA A 9 18.42 -17.96 10.52
N VAL A 10 18.93 -17.95 9.27
CA VAL A 10 20.01 -17.17 8.59
C VAL A 10 19.49 -16.69 7.19
N ILE A 11 20.28 -16.25 6.19
CA ILE A 11 20.18 -16.58 4.73
C ILE A 11 21.65 -16.54 4.26
N SER A 12 22.12 -17.43 3.37
CA SER A 12 23.09 -17.07 2.29
C SER A 12 23.52 -18.24 1.37
N ILE A 13 23.96 -18.07 0.09
CA ILE A 13 23.69 -17.10 -1.02
C ILE A 13 24.58 -17.47 -2.27
N PHE A 14 24.43 -16.77 -3.43
CA PHE A 14 25.29 -16.73 -4.66
C PHE A 14 25.06 -17.83 -5.74
N LEU A 15 25.16 -17.62 -7.08
CA LEU A 15 25.42 -16.49 -8.02
C LEU A 15 24.94 -16.90 -9.48
N LEU A 16 25.18 -16.32 -10.69
CA LEU A 16 26.09 -15.28 -11.27
C LEU A 16 25.52 -14.72 -12.65
N LEU A 17 25.73 -13.42 -12.96
CA LEU A 17 25.69 -12.66 -14.26
C LEU A 17 25.07 -13.23 -15.59
N SER A 18 24.26 -12.42 -16.32
CA SER A 18 24.64 -11.75 -17.62
C SER A 18 23.53 -11.08 -18.49
N ARG A 19 23.85 -9.85 -18.98
CA ARG A 19 23.52 -9.20 -20.30
C ARG A 19 22.10 -8.75 -20.76
N CYS A 20 22.03 -7.42 -20.96
CA CYS A 20 21.61 -6.65 -22.16
C CYS A 20 20.17 -6.67 -22.75
N GLN A 21 19.55 -5.48 -22.68
CA GLN A 21 18.65 -4.81 -23.66
C GLN A 21 18.12 -5.54 -24.91
N LYS A 22 16.83 -5.29 -25.18
CA LYS A 22 16.41 -4.66 -26.45
C LYS A 22 15.06 -3.93 -26.33
N ASP A 23 14.97 -2.78 -26.99
CA ASP A 23 13.74 -1.99 -27.10
C ASP A 23 12.74 -2.63 -28.07
N VAL A 24 11.43 -2.38 -27.85
CA VAL A 24 10.35 -2.71 -28.79
C VAL A 24 9.49 -1.45 -29.00
N PRO A 25 9.07 -1.10 -30.23
CA PRO A 25 8.51 0.23 -30.50
C PRO A 25 7.10 0.46 -29.95
N LEU A 26 6.78 1.73 -29.70
CA LEU A 26 5.41 2.21 -29.57
C LEU A 26 4.68 2.02 -30.92
N LEU A 27 3.69 1.12 -30.97
CA LEU A 27 2.80 0.99 -32.12
C LEU A 27 1.73 2.10 -32.11
N SER A 28 1.53 2.74 -33.26
CA SER A 28 0.68 3.92 -33.41
C SER A 28 -0.57 3.65 -34.25
N GLY A 29 -1.75 3.73 -33.61
CA GLY A 29 -3.07 3.76 -34.26
C GLY A 29 -3.61 2.40 -34.74
N PRO A 30 -4.84 2.36 -35.32
CA PRO A 30 -5.80 3.46 -35.48
C PRO A 30 -7.07 3.32 -34.60
N ASP A 31 -7.89 4.38 -34.59
CA ASP A 31 -9.34 4.42 -34.27
C ASP A 31 -9.93 3.28 -33.41
N GLN A 32 -9.70 3.35 -32.09
CA GLN A 32 -10.63 2.70 -31.16
C GLN A 32 -11.98 3.44 -31.18
N GLN A 33 -12.95 2.87 -31.89
CA GLN A 33 -14.35 3.11 -31.58
C GLN A 33 -14.57 2.75 -30.10
N VAL A 34 -15.16 3.67 -29.34
CA VAL A 34 -15.48 3.44 -27.92
C VAL A 34 -16.54 2.34 -27.84
N GLN A 35 -16.10 1.10 -27.59
CA GLN A 35 -17.01 0.03 -27.23
C GLN A 35 -17.76 0.45 -25.97
N ALA A 36 -19.09 0.27 -25.97
CA ALA A 36 -19.91 0.59 -24.81
C ALA A 36 -19.39 -0.19 -23.60
N ILE A 37 -18.90 0.56 -22.60
CA ILE A 37 -18.34 -0.03 -21.37
C ILE A 37 -19.46 -0.81 -20.70
N ASN A 38 -19.29 -2.13 -20.57
CA ASN A 38 -20.26 -2.95 -19.84
C ASN A 38 -20.09 -2.71 -18.32
N VAL A 39 -20.73 -1.65 -17.83
CA VAL A 39 -20.72 -1.21 -16.42
C VAL A 39 -21.16 -2.33 -15.48
N GLN A 40 -22.11 -3.17 -15.89
CA GLN A 40 -22.63 -4.30 -15.11
C GLN A 40 -21.49 -5.22 -14.62
N ALA A 41 -20.49 -5.47 -15.46
CA ALA A 41 -19.33 -6.29 -15.14
C ALA A 41 -18.27 -5.62 -14.26
N LEU A 42 -18.39 -4.31 -13.99
CA LEU A 42 -17.61 -3.62 -12.96
C LEU A 42 -18.27 -3.67 -11.58
N ALA A 43 -19.57 -4.00 -11.52
CA ALA A 43 -20.39 -4.00 -10.30
C ALA A 43 -20.72 -5.40 -9.76
N GLU A 44 -20.54 -6.48 -10.55
CA GLU A 44 -20.82 -7.85 -10.12
C GLU A 44 -20.08 -8.23 -8.81
N GLY A 45 -20.85 -8.51 -7.77
CA GLY A 45 -20.35 -8.89 -6.44
C GLY A 45 -20.00 -7.74 -5.49
N LEU A 46 -20.43 -6.50 -5.76
CA LEU A 46 -20.13 -5.33 -4.92
C LEU A 46 -21.41 -4.71 -4.33
N ASP A 47 -21.44 -4.47 -3.01
CA ASP A 47 -22.57 -3.83 -2.30
C ASP A 47 -22.87 -2.39 -2.73
N ILE A 48 -21.89 -1.73 -3.36
CA ILE A 48 -21.98 -0.34 -3.86
C ILE A 48 -21.29 -0.27 -5.22
N ASP A 49 -21.97 0.34 -6.19
CA ASP A 49 -21.50 0.55 -7.55
C ASP A 49 -20.23 1.46 -7.61
N PRO A 50 -19.12 1.00 -8.24
CA PRO A 50 -17.95 1.84 -8.47
C PRO A 50 -18.19 3.09 -9.33
N VAL A 51 -19.19 3.11 -10.22
CA VAL A 51 -19.56 4.31 -11.00
C VAL A 51 -20.19 5.37 -10.11
N PHE A 52 -21.07 4.99 -9.18
CA PHE A 52 -21.55 5.89 -8.13
C PHE A 52 -20.40 6.45 -7.29
N LEU A 53 -19.53 5.58 -6.75
CA LEU A 53 -18.41 6.00 -5.90
C LEU A 53 -17.40 6.90 -6.64
N ALA A 54 -17.12 6.62 -7.91
CA ALA A 54 -16.26 7.47 -8.74
C ALA A 54 -16.90 8.83 -9.02
N ASN A 55 -18.19 8.90 -9.33
CA ASN A 55 -18.93 10.16 -9.47
C ASN A 55 -18.90 10.97 -8.17
N GLU A 56 -19.05 10.33 -7.02
CA GLU A 56 -19.02 10.98 -5.71
C GLU A 56 -17.62 11.50 -5.34
N VAL A 57 -16.56 10.74 -5.62
CA VAL A 57 -15.15 11.18 -5.49
C VAL A 57 -14.86 12.40 -6.37
N VAL A 58 -15.25 12.35 -7.66
CA VAL A 58 -15.05 13.46 -8.61
C VAL A 58 -15.84 14.71 -8.20
N THR A 59 -17.09 14.53 -7.77
CA THR A 59 -17.96 15.63 -7.29
C THR A 59 -17.43 16.26 -6.00
N THR A 60 -17.00 15.44 -5.03
CA THR A 60 -16.49 15.91 -3.72
C THR A 60 -15.17 16.68 -3.87
N ALA A 61 -14.36 16.35 -4.88
CA ALA A 61 -13.12 17.05 -5.19
C ALA A 61 -13.29 18.29 -6.09
N GLU A 62 -14.52 18.64 -6.48
CA GLU A 62 -14.86 19.71 -7.43
C GLU A 62 -14.11 19.58 -8.78
N TRP A 63 -13.75 18.36 -9.17
CA TRP A 63 -13.04 18.11 -10.42
C TRP A 63 -13.97 18.29 -11.63
N PRO A 64 -13.50 18.90 -12.73
CA PRO A 64 -14.30 19.03 -13.95
C PRO A 64 -14.58 17.65 -14.56
N MET A 65 -15.85 17.34 -14.77
CA MET A 65 -16.28 16.18 -15.53
C MET A 65 -16.23 16.46 -17.03
N GLU A 66 -15.54 15.58 -17.76
CA GLU A 66 -15.37 15.59 -19.21
C GLU A 66 -16.23 14.51 -19.88
N VAL A 67 -16.67 13.52 -19.11
CA VAL A 67 -17.58 12.43 -19.51
C VAL A 67 -18.68 12.34 -18.45
N GLU A 68 -19.94 12.26 -18.89
CA GLU A 68 -21.08 11.98 -18.01
C GLU A 68 -21.33 10.47 -17.98
N MET A 69 -21.33 9.88 -16.78
CA MET A 69 -21.78 8.50 -16.56
C MET A 69 -22.76 8.49 -15.40
N ALA A 70 -24.04 8.24 -15.69
CA ALA A 70 -25.02 8.00 -14.64
C ALA A 70 -24.74 6.65 -13.94
N PRO A 71 -24.74 6.59 -12.59
CA PRO A 71 -24.77 5.32 -11.88
C PRO A 71 -26.13 4.63 -12.05
N GLU A 72 -26.21 3.33 -11.78
CA GLU A 72 -27.50 2.64 -11.78
C GLU A 72 -28.31 2.95 -10.51
N GLY A 73 -29.54 3.45 -10.70
CA GLY A 73 -30.48 3.75 -9.62
C GLY A 73 -30.30 5.13 -8.97
N VAL A 74 -31.08 5.39 -7.92
CA VAL A 74 -31.07 6.66 -7.18
C VAL A 74 -30.33 6.46 -5.86
N VAL A 75 -29.03 6.74 -5.86
CA VAL A 75 -28.19 6.68 -4.66
C VAL A 75 -27.93 8.12 -4.16
N PRO A 76 -28.39 8.49 -2.95
CA PRO A 76 -28.12 9.81 -2.37
C PRO A 76 -26.62 10.15 -2.27
N ARG A 77 -26.27 11.40 -2.60
CA ARG A 77 -24.93 11.96 -2.35
C ARG A 77 -24.64 12.05 -0.84
N GLY A 78 -23.38 11.89 -0.46
CA GLY A 78 -22.91 11.88 0.93
C GLY A 78 -23.00 10.50 1.60
N MET A 79 -23.12 9.41 0.84
CA MET A 79 -23.23 8.05 1.39
C MET A 79 -22.00 7.18 1.19
N GLY A 80 -21.23 7.39 0.12
CA GLY A 80 -19.98 6.67 -0.14
C GLY A 80 -18.75 7.44 0.34
N VAL A 81 -18.64 8.74 0.09
CA VAL A 81 -17.51 9.57 0.56
C VAL A 81 -17.82 10.23 1.91
N HIS A 82 -17.11 9.80 2.96
CA HIS A 82 -17.33 10.22 4.36
C HIS A 82 -16.27 11.19 4.89
N GLY A 83 -15.15 11.32 4.17
CA GLY A 83 -14.04 12.20 4.52
C GLY A 83 -13.31 12.63 3.25
N TYR A 84 -12.79 13.85 3.23
CA TYR A 84 -12.06 14.40 2.11
C TYR A 84 -11.03 15.44 2.56
N TYR A 85 -9.83 15.41 1.98
CA TYR A 85 -8.97 16.59 1.93
C TYR A 85 -8.14 16.66 0.64
N ARG A 86 -7.74 17.89 0.30
CA ARG A 86 -6.67 18.18 -0.68
C ARG A 86 -5.57 18.98 0.00
N ARG A 87 -4.31 18.62 -0.27
CA ARG A 87 -3.10 19.26 0.25
C ARG A 87 -2.09 19.45 -0.88
N VAL A 88 -1.62 20.67 -1.12
CA VAL A 88 -0.44 20.87 -1.98
C VAL A 88 0.79 20.32 -1.24
N ILE A 89 1.55 19.47 -1.92
CA ILE A 89 2.83 18.95 -1.42
C ILE A 89 3.91 19.98 -1.71
N GLU A 90 4.16 20.24 -2.99
CA GLU A 90 5.22 21.09 -3.53
C GLU A 90 4.85 21.51 -4.95
N GLY A 91 4.98 22.81 -5.27
CA GLY A 91 4.71 23.32 -6.62
C GLY A 91 3.29 23.01 -7.09
N ASP A 92 3.19 22.29 -8.21
CA ASP A 92 1.95 21.83 -8.82
C ASP A 92 1.58 20.37 -8.47
N ILE A 93 2.28 19.74 -7.51
CA ILE A 93 1.92 18.40 -7.02
C ILE A 93 0.97 18.50 -5.83
N ALA A 94 -0.22 17.91 -5.98
CA ALA A 94 -1.23 17.82 -4.94
C ALA A 94 -1.49 16.37 -4.52
N HIS A 95 -1.75 16.18 -3.22
CA HIS A 95 -2.30 14.96 -2.64
C HIS A 95 -3.76 15.18 -2.27
N TYR A 96 -4.60 14.24 -2.68
CA TYR A 96 -5.99 14.10 -2.32
C TYR A 96 -6.17 12.80 -1.54
N MET A 97 -7.00 12.84 -0.50
CA MET A 97 -7.42 11.66 0.25
C MET A 97 -8.93 11.68 0.43
N PHE A 98 -9.56 10.53 0.25
CA PHE A 98 -10.98 10.30 0.45
C PHE A 98 -11.17 9.12 1.41
N THR A 99 -12.06 9.23 2.38
CA THR A 99 -12.54 8.06 3.15
C THR A 99 -13.78 7.53 2.47
N VAL A 100 -13.69 6.37 1.83
CA VAL A 100 -14.76 5.79 1.01
C VAL A 100 -15.36 4.57 1.70
N ARG A 101 -16.67 4.58 1.96
CA ARG A 101 -17.43 3.43 2.46
C ARG A 101 -17.60 2.40 1.33
N ILE A 102 -17.37 1.13 1.67
CA ILE A 102 -17.30 0.00 0.73
C ILE A 102 -18.15 -1.21 1.16
N GLY A 103 -18.77 -1.16 2.34
CA GLY A 103 -19.57 -2.25 2.91
C GLY A 103 -20.50 -1.75 4.02
N SER A 104 -21.25 -2.68 4.62
CA SER A 104 -22.30 -2.36 5.59
C SER A 104 -21.77 -2.13 7.01
N GLY A 105 -20.63 -2.72 7.38
CA GLY A 105 -20.05 -2.63 8.73
C GLY A 105 -19.59 -1.21 9.12
N PRO A 106 -19.37 -0.95 10.43
CA PRO A 106 -19.00 0.37 10.94
C PRO A 106 -17.66 0.88 10.38
N TYR A 107 -16.71 -0.04 10.22
CA TYR A 107 -15.35 0.20 9.74
C TYR A 107 -15.13 -0.27 8.28
N ASP A 108 -16.18 -0.63 7.53
CA ASP A 108 -16.08 -0.98 6.10
C ASP A 108 -15.85 0.26 5.23
N ARG A 109 -14.61 0.76 5.32
CA ARG A 109 -14.12 2.01 4.74
C ARG A 109 -12.72 1.75 4.20
N ILE A 110 -12.33 2.45 3.15
CA ILE A 110 -10.95 2.51 2.66
C ILE A 110 -10.50 3.95 2.59
N GLY A 111 -9.20 4.19 2.77
CA GLY A 111 -8.59 5.43 2.32
C GLY A 111 -8.33 5.30 0.83
N LEU A 112 -8.74 6.27 0.03
CA LEU A 112 -8.44 6.34 -1.39
C LEU A 112 -7.58 7.59 -1.64
N HIS A 113 -6.39 7.39 -2.17
CA HIS A 113 -5.34 8.41 -2.26
C HIS A 113 -5.08 8.70 -3.72
N ARG A 114 -4.88 9.98 -4.06
CA ARG A 114 -4.40 10.42 -5.37
C ARG A 114 -3.28 11.45 -5.18
N VAL A 115 -2.13 11.20 -5.78
CA VAL A 115 -0.97 12.10 -5.84
C VAL A 115 -0.70 12.39 -7.30
N VAL A 116 -0.94 13.62 -7.70
CA VAL A 116 -1.03 13.98 -9.11
C VAL A 116 -0.48 15.38 -9.34
N LYS A 117 0.12 15.58 -10.51
CA LYS A 117 0.43 16.91 -11.01
C LYS A 117 -0.86 17.59 -11.46
N GLU A 118 -1.08 18.82 -11.03
CA GLU A 118 -2.18 19.66 -11.49
C GLU A 118 -1.74 20.52 -12.67
N TRP A 119 -2.68 20.89 -13.54
CA TRP A 119 -2.44 21.89 -14.60
C TRP A 119 -2.91 23.29 -14.17
N SER A 120 -3.82 23.36 -13.20
CA SER A 120 -4.20 24.54 -12.43
C SER A 120 -4.80 24.08 -11.09
N PRO A 121 -4.90 24.95 -10.05
CA PRO A 121 -5.36 24.54 -8.73
C PRO A 121 -6.69 23.77 -8.74
N ASN A 122 -6.72 22.65 -8.02
CA ASN A 122 -7.83 21.68 -7.96
C ASN A 122 -8.13 20.97 -9.30
N ARG A 123 -7.24 21.03 -10.30
CA ARG A 123 -7.43 20.38 -11.62
C ARG A 123 -6.26 19.44 -11.97
N PRO A 124 -6.39 18.14 -11.64
CA PRO A 124 -5.44 17.10 -12.04
C PRO A 124 -5.13 17.10 -13.55
N ALA A 125 -3.87 16.86 -13.90
CA ALA A 125 -3.46 16.70 -15.29
C ALA A 125 -3.92 15.35 -15.85
N ARG A 126 -4.42 15.35 -17.09
CA ARG A 126 -4.85 14.15 -17.81
C ARG A 126 -3.62 13.36 -18.27
N THR A 127 -3.61 12.03 -18.08
CA THR A 127 -2.49 11.18 -18.49
C THR A 127 -2.91 9.72 -18.66
N SER A 128 -2.31 9.03 -19.64
CA SER A 128 -2.44 7.58 -19.83
C SER A 128 -1.57 6.77 -18.86
N LYS A 129 -0.55 7.39 -18.26
CA LYS A 129 0.30 6.78 -17.25
C LYS A 129 -0.41 6.80 -15.89
N SER A 130 -0.62 5.64 -15.30
CA SER A 130 -1.19 5.51 -13.97
C SER A 130 -0.52 4.39 -13.17
N LEU A 131 -0.47 4.58 -11.85
CA LEU A 131 -0.08 3.57 -10.88
C LEU A 131 -1.16 3.52 -9.80
N PHE A 132 -1.50 2.34 -9.29
CA PHE A 132 -2.27 2.16 -8.07
C PHE A 132 -1.42 1.37 -7.07
N PHE A 133 -1.17 1.93 -5.88
CA PHE A 133 -0.30 1.32 -4.88
C PHE A 133 -1.09 0.71 -3.71
N GLN A 134 -0.78 -0.54 -3.39
CA GLN A 134 -1.20 -1.26 -2.18
C GLN A 134 -0.01 -1.34 -1.22
N HIS A 135 -0.16 -0.78 -0.01
CA HIS A 135 0.83 -0.91 1.07
C HIS A 135 0.88 -2.34 1.62
N GLY A 136 1.92 -2.63 2.41
CA GLY A 136 2.00 -3.85 3.23
C GLY A 136 1.45 -3.64 4.63
N ASP A 137 1.67 -4.62 5.51
CA ASP A 137 1.25 -4.55 6.92
C ASP A 137 1.99 -3.42 7.67
N ALA A 138 1.46 -3.06 8.84
CA ALA A 138 2.02 -2.02 9.74
C ALA A 138 2.16 -0.60 9.15
N LYS A 139 1.75 -0.33 7.91
CA LYS A 139 1.92 0.97 7.23
C LYS A 139 0.69 1.38 6.42
N SER A 140 0.65 2.66 6.05
CA SER A 140 -0.34 3.30 5.17
C SER A 140 0.28 3.65 3.81
N PHE A 141 -0.54 4.03 2.83
CA PHE A 141 -0.10 4.67 1.59
C PHE A 141 0.74 5.91 1.88
N VAL A 142 0.39 6.72 2.89
CA VAL A 142 1.13 7.95 3.22
C VAL A 142 2.53 7.61 3.76
N GLY A 143 2.63 6.68 4.71
CA GLY A 143 3.92 6.25 5.26
C GLY A 143 4.86 5.65 4.20
N MET A 144 4.33 4.86 3.26
CA MET A 144 5.14 4.22 2.20
C MET A 144 5.48 5.15 1.02
N MET A 145 4.51 5.93 0.52
CA MET A 145 4.62 6.63 -0.77
C MET A 145 4.83 8.14 -0.63
N LEU A 146 4.54 8.71 0.55
CA LEU A 146 4.63 10.14 0.88
C LEU A 146 5.33 10.42 2.24
N PRO A 147 6.44 9.73 2.62
CA PRO A 147 7.01 9.86 3.96
C PRO A 147 7.39 11.31 4.35
N GLY A 148 7.79 12.17 3.40
CA GLY A 148 8.06 13.59 3.66
C GLY A 148 6.84 14.41 4.12
N ILE A 149 5.61 13.88 4.08
CA ILE A 149 4.43 14.56 4.63
C ILE A 149 4.31 14.33 6.15
N ASN A 150 4.76 13.19 6.66
CA ASN A 150 4.66 12.81 8.07
C ASN A 150 5.98 12.98 8.83
N SER A 151 7.13 12.86 8.15
CA SER A 151 8.47 13.01 8.73
C SER A 151 8.89 14.49 8.85
N PRO A 152 9.02 15.07 10.06
CA PRO A 152 9.60 16.41 10.24
C PRO A 152 11.06 16.52 9.77
N THR A 153 11.82 15.42 9.70
CA THR A 153 13.24 15.43 9.28
C THR A 153 13.45 15.18 7.78
N THR A 154 12.39 14.90 7.02
CA THR A 154 12.46 14.63 5.59
C THR A 154 11.83 15.77 4.76
N PRO A 155 12.43 16.19 3.63
CA PRO A 155 11.84 17.21 2.78
C PRO A 155 10.45 16.82 2.28
N ARG A 156 9.48 17.75 2.37
CA ARG A 156 8.06 17.51 2.02
C ARG A 156 7.81 16.92 0.62
N GLY A 157 8.68 17.22 -0.34
CA GLY A 157 8.65 16.69 -1.70
C GLY A 157 9.24 15.28 -1.89
N PHE A 158 9.70 14.63 -0.82
CA PHE A 158 10.31 13.30 -0.86
C PHE A 158 9.26 12.21 -0.69
N GLY A 159 9.19 11.31 -1.68
CA GLY A 159 8.29 10.17 -1.72
C GLY A 159 8.14 9.65 -3.14
N MET A 160 7.96 8.33 -3.29
CA MET A 160 7.84 7.70 -4.61
C MET A 160 6.65 8.25 -5.41
N ALA A 161 5.52 8.53 -4.75
CA ALA A 161 4.36 9.11 -5.41
C ALA A 161 4.63 10.55 -5.92
N VAL A 162 5.42 11.35 -5.20
CA VAL A 162 5.82 12.71 -5.64
C VAL A 162 6.73 12.63 -6.86
N TYR A 163 7.72 11.74 -6.85
CA TYR A 163 8.62 11.52 -7.98
C TYR A 163 7.85 11.08 -9.24
N LEU A 164 6.95 10.12 -9.11
CA LEU A 164 6.12 9.62 -10.21
C LEU A 164 5.14 10.70 -10.73
N ALA A 165 4.50 11.47 -9.85
CA ALA A 165 3.63 12.59 -10.23
C ALA A 165 4.37 13.70 -10.98
N LYS A 166 5.59 14.07 -10.53
CA LYS A 166 6.48 15.00 -11.27
C LYS A 166 6.85 14.48 -12.67
N ASN A 167 6.86 13.16 -12.87
CA ASN A 167 7.10 12.49 -14.16
C ASN A 167 5.82 12.18 -14.98
N GLY A 168 4.68 12.77 -14.59
CA GLY A 168 3.41 12.70 -15.33
C GLY A 168 2.66 11.37 -15.19
N VAL A 169 2.89 10.62 -14.11
CA VAL A 169 2.07 9.48 -13.71
C VAL A 169 0.97 9.97 -12.76
N ASP A 170 -0.27 9.58 -13.00
CA ASP A 170 -1.35 9.78 -12.03
C ASP A 170 -1.29 8.63 -11.01
N VAL A 171 -0.75 8.92 -9.83
CA VAL A 171 -0.51 7.91 -8.79
C VAL A 171 -1.71 7.87 -7.85
N TRP A 172 -2.32 6.70 -7.75
CA TRP A 172 -3.36 6.40 -6.78
C TRP A 172 -2.86 5.34 -5.78
N GLY A 173 -3.64 5.13 -4.72
CA GLY A 173 -3.46 3.99 -3.85
C GLY A 173 -4.53 3.91 -2.77
N ILE A 174 -4.40 2.90 -1.92
CA ILE A 174 -5.39 2.53 -0.91
C ILE A 174 -4.76 2.50 0.48
N ASP A 175 -5.47 3.00 1.50
CA ASP A 175 -5.33 2.56 2.88
C ASP A 175 -6.40 1.49 3.14
N GLN A 176 -6.00 0.26 3.46
CA GLN A 176 -6.90 -0.87 3.70
C GLN A 176 -7.77 -0.66 4.95
N ALA A 177 -8.90 -1.35 5.03
CA ALA A 177 -9.91 -1.07 6.06
C ALA A 177 -9.40 -1.20 7.51
N TRP A 178 -8.45 -2.11 7.78
CA TRP A 178 -7.79 -2.25 9.08
C TRP A 178 -6.95 -1.04 9.47
N ASN A 179 -6.43 -0.27 8.49
CA ASN A 179 -5.64 0.94 8.73
C ASN A 179 -6.51 2.14 9.15
N LEU A 180 -7.84 2.03 9.02
CA LEU A 180 -8.81 3.08 9.40
C LEU A 180 -9.58 2.75 10.70
N VAL A 181 -9.20 1.71 11.43
CA VAL A 181 -9.78 1.39 12.74
C VAL A 181 -9.12 2.28 13.81
N PRO A 182 -9.88 3.06 14.61
CA PRO A 182 -9.29 4.02 15.55
C PRO A 182 -8.51 3.36 16.72
N ASP A 183 -7.41 4.00 17.16
CA ASP A 183 -6.57 3.61 18.32
C ASP A 183 -7.33 3.31 19.64
N GLY A 184 -8.60 3.72 19.76
CA GLY A 184 -9.47 3.50 20.93
C GLY A 184 -10.42 2.30 20.83
N VAL A 185 -10.32 1.47 19.79
CA VAL A 185 -11.08 0.22 19.64
C VAL A 185 -10.36 -0.91 20.38
N SER A 186 -11.12 -1.72 21.13
CA SER A 186 -10.61 -2.90 21.86
C SER A 186 -11.51 -4.14 21.69
N ASP A 187 -12.46 -4.10 20.76
CA ASP A 187 -13.30 -5.22 20.35
C ASP A 187 -13.14 -5.35 18.84
N PHE A 188 -12.36 -6.35 18.44
CA PHE A 188 -12.02 -6.62 17.04
C PHE A 188 -12.85 -7.76 16.45
N THR A 189 -13.92 -8.22 17.11
CA THR A 189 -14.76 -9.33 16.62
C THR A 189 -15.38 -9.06 15.24
N PHE A 190 -15.58 -7.78 14.88
CA PHE A 190 -16.01 -7.38 13.54
C PHE A 190 -15.00 -7.71 12.42
N MET A 191 -13.74 -8.05 12.77
CA MET A 191 -12.69 -8.45 11.84
C MET A 191 -12.67 -9.97 11.54
N ALA A 192 -13.57 -10.78 12.10
CA ALA A 192 -13.54 -12.24 11.92
C ALA A 192 -13.49 -12.69 10.43
N ASP A 193 -14.18 -11.97 9.55
CA ASP A 193 -14.20 -12.21 8.10
C ASP A 193 -13.21 -11.33 7.29
N TRP A 194 -12.30 -10.59 7.94
CA TRP A 194 -11.40 -9.61 7.30
C TRP A 194 -10.12 -10.22 6.70
N GLY A 195 -10.21 -11.46 6.22
CA GLY A 195 -9.12 -12.16 5.55
C GLY A 195 -8.74 -11.56 4.18
N LEU A 196 -7.76 -12.20 3.53
CA LEU A 196 -7.21 -11.83 2.22
C LEU A 196 -8.30 -11.61 1.14
N ASP A 197 -9.40 -12.35 1.20
CA ASP A 197 -10.54 -12.22 0.30
C ASP A 197 -11.31 -10.88 0.46
N LYS A 198 -11.39 -10.34 1.67
CA LYS A 198 -11.89 -8.97 1.89
C LYS A 198 -10.90 -7.96 1.33
N GLN A 199 -9.62 -8.07 1.68
CA GLN A 199 -8.59 -7.12 1.24
C GLN A 199 -8.47 -7.02 -0.29
N GLN A 200 -8.60 -8.14 -1.03
CA GLN A 200 -8.58 -8.13 -2.49
C GLN A 200 -9.84 -7.51 -3.11
N ARG A 201 -11.04 -7.71 -2.53
CA ARG A 201 -12.26 -6.99 -2.94
C ARG A 201 -12.07 -5.48 -2.76
N ASP A 202 -11.56 -5.08 -1.61
CA ASP A 202 -11.43 -3.68 -1.22
C ASP A 202 -10.35 -2.96 -2.06
N LEU A 203 -9.26 -3.66 -2.40
CA LEU A 203 -8.27 -3.24 -3.39
C LEU A 203 -8.88 -3.10 -4.81
N ARG A 204 -9.61 -4.11 -5.30
CA ARG A 204 -10.25 -4.06 -6.64
C ARG A 204 -11.29 -2.94 -6.73
N ARG A 205 -12.08 -2.71 -5.68
CA ARG A 205 -12.98 -1.56 -5.53
C ARG A 205 -12.22 -0.25 -5.65
N GLY A 206 -11.14 -0.06 -4.89
CA GLY A 206 -10.28 1.12 -4.95
C GLY A 206 -9.73 1.40 -6.35
N ILE A 207 -9.22 0.37 -7.04
CA ILE A 207 -8.70 0.49 -8.42
C ILE A 207 -9.82 0.85 -9.41
N ALA A 208 -11.01 0.23 -9.31
CA ALA A 208 -12.14 0.53 -10.17
C ALA A 208 -12.60 2.00 -10.01
N ILE A 209 -12.72 2.48 -8.77
CA ILE A 209 -13.07 3.87 -8.46
C ILE A 209 -12.03 4.84 -9.03
N ALA A 210 -10.73 4.57 -8.83
CA ALA A 210 -9.64 5.38 -9.38
C ALA A 210 -9.64 5.40 -10.91
N ARG A 211 -9.85 4.25 -11.57
CA ARG A 211 -9.95 4.13 -13.03
C ARG A 211 -11.11 4.93 -13.59
N LEU A 212 -12.29 4.83 -12.98
CA LEU A 212 -13.50 5.55 -13.38
C LEU A 212 -13.35 7.06 -13.12
N ALA A 213 -12.84 7.48 -11.95
CA ALA A 213 -12.60 8.89 -11.65
C ALA A 213 -11.58 9.53 -12.61
N ARG A 214 -10.57 8.77 -13.06
CA ARG A 214 -9.66 9.17 -14.14
C ARG A 214 -10.36 9.35 -15.49
N TYR A 215 -11.28 8.46 -15.84
CA TYR A 215 -12.03 8.55 -17.09
C TYR A 215 -13.03 9.71 -17.09
N LEU A 216 -13.81 9.88 -16.02
CA LEU A 216 -14.72 11.01 -15.80
C LEU A 216 -13.98 12.36 -15.89
N THR A 217 -12.71 12.44 -15.50
CA THR A 217 -11.85 13.64 -15.60
C THR A 217 -11.00 13.71 -16.87
N GLY A 218 -11.32 12.90 -17.89
CA GLY A 218 -10.78 13.01 -19.25
C GLY A 218 -9.46 12.29 -19.53
N SER A 219 -9.04 11.33 -18.68
CA SER A 219 -7.95 10.40 -19.00
C SER A 219 -8.47 9.13 -19.69
N PRO A 220 -7.63 8.36 -20.41
CA PRO A 220 -8.06 7.11 -21.04
C PRO A 220 -8.58 6.06 -20.05
N MET A 221 -9.62 5.33 -20.46
CA MET A 221 -10.31 4.27 -19.67
C MET A 221 -9.54 2.93 -19.63
N ASP A 222 -8.23 2.97 -19.89
CA ASP A 222 -7.32 1.84 -19.71
C ASP A 222 -7.43 1.26 -18.28
N GLY A 223 -7.06 -0.02 -18.14
CA GLY A 223 -6.62 -0.53 -16.84
C GLY A 223 -5.43 0.25 -16.27
N MET A 224 -5.22 0.17 -14.97
CA MET A 224 -4.11 0.79 -14.25
C MET A 224 -2.96 -0.21 -14.08
N ILE A 225 -1.72 0.29 -13.94
CA ILE A 225 -0.63 -0.54 -13.40
C ILE A 225 -0.83 -0.60 -11.90
N MET A 226 -0.74 -1.78 -11.30
CA MET A 226 -0.75 -1.96 -9.85
C MET A 226 0.68 -2.15 -9.32
N ALA A 227 0.97 -1.65 -8.13
CA ALA A 227 2.13 -2.06 -7.34
C ALA A 227 1.65 -2.51 -5.95
N GLY A 228 2.31 -3.55 -5.41
CA GLY A 228 2.04 -4.07 -4.07
C GLY A 228 3.36 -4.23 -3.33
N TYR A 229 3.41 -3.80 -2.07
CA TYR A 229 4.59 -3.89 -1.21
C TYR A 229 4.37 -4.86 -0.06
N SER A 230 5.36 -5.72 0.27
CA SER A 230 5.27 -6.71 1.35
C SER A 230 3.96 -7.52 1.25
N SER A 231 3.12 -7.66 2.29
CA SER A 231 1.82 -8.36 2.22
C SER A 231 0.88 -7.85 1.11
N GLY A 232 1.02 -6.57 0.71
CA GLY A 232 0.36 -5.99 -0.45
C GLY A 232 0.68 -6.70 -1.78
N VAL A 233 1.77 -7.45 -1.85
CA VAL A 233 2.06 -8.37 -2.95
C VAL A 233 1.08 -9.55 -2.97
N ALA A 234 0.80 -10.16 -1.81
CA ALA A 234 -0.14 -11.28 -1.70
C ALA A 234 -1.58 -10.82 -2.00
N THR A 235 -2.00 -9.68 -1.45
CA THR A 235 -3.29 -9.03 -1.77
C THR A 235 -3.38 -8.65 -3.26
N GLY A 236 -2.26 -8.20 -3.86
CA GLY A 236 -2.16 -7.97 -5.29
C GLY A 236 -2.33 -9.23 -6.15
N PHE A 237 -1.69 -10.35 -5.78
CA PHE A 237 -1.88 -11.62 -6.49
C PHE A 237 -3.28 -12.21 -6.30
N ALA A 238 -3.90 -12.03 -5.13
CA ALA A 238 -5.30 -12.40 -4.91
C ALA A 238 -6.25 -11.59 -5.80
N ALA A 239 -6.04 -10.28 -5.93
CA ALA A 239 -6.78 -9.42 -6.84
C ALA A 239 -6.59 -9.84 -8.31
N LEU A 240 -5.35 -10.11 -8.75
CA LEU A 240 -5.07 -10.63 -10.09
C LEU A 240 -5.75 -11.98 -10.38
N ASN A 241 -5.81 -12.88 -9.40
CA ASN A 241 -6.48 -14.17 -9.54
C ASN A 241 -7.99 -14.03 -9.74
N ALA A 242 -8.61 -13.03 -9.11
CA ALA A 242 -10.02 -12.68 -9.34
C ALA A 242 -10.23 -11.99 -10.71
N GLU A 243 -9.37 -11.05 -11.09
CA GLU A 243 -9.40 -10.40 -12.42
C GLU A 243 -9.20 -11.41 -13.56
N ALA A 244 -8.45 -12.49 -13.35
CA ALA A 244 -8.27 -13.57 -14.32
C ALA A 244 -9.56 -14.33 -14.66
N GLN A 245 -10.57 -14.32 -13.78
CA GLN A 245 -11.86 -15.01 -13.99
C GLN A 245 -12.83 -14.19 -14.87
N ILE A 246 -12.60 -12.89 -15.04
CA ILE A 246 -13.42 -12.01 -15.90
C ILE A 246 -12.74 -11.73 -17.25
N GLY A 247 -13.53 -11.29 -18.23
CA GLY A 247 -13.08 -10.98 -19.58
C GLY A 247 -12.15 -9.76 -19.63
N GLU A 248 -11.22 -9.76 -20.58
CA GLU A 248 -10.10 -8.80 -20.60
C GLU A 248 -10.54 -7.32 -20.60
N GLY A 249 -11.56 -6.94 -21.36
CA GLY A 249 -12.09 -5.57 -21.38
C GLY A 249 -12.79 -5.12 -20.09
N GLN A 250 -13.16 -6.07 -19.21
CA GLN A 250 -13.77 -5.81 -17.90
C GLN A 250 -12.70 -5.57 -16.82
N ARG A 251 -11.45 -5.99 -17.06
CA ARG A 251 -10.34 -5.89 -16.09
C ARG A 251 -9.93 -4.45 -15.83
N ASN A 252 -9.55 -4.19 -14.58
CA ASN A 252 -9.08 -2.92 -14.07
C ASN A 252 -7.56 -2.85 -13.94
N ILE A 253 -6.87 -4.00 -13.89
CA ILE A 253 -5.41 -4.10 -13.78
C ILE A 253 -4.81 -4.51 -15.13
N LYS A 254 -3.90 -3.69 -15.70
CA LYS A 254 -3.18 -3.98 -16.95
C LYS A 254 -1.71 -4.40 -16.78
N GLY A 255 -1.24 -4.48 -15.55
CA GLY A 255 0.13 -4.90 -15.20
C GLY A 255 0.36 -4.78 -13.70
N PHE A 256 1.34 -5.53 -13.18
CA PHE A 256 1.60 -5.60 -11.74
C PHE A 256 3.11 -5.55 -11.43
N ILE A 257 3.46 -4.80 -10.40
CA ILE A 257 4.81 -4.65 -9.86
C ILE A 257 4.79 -5.18 -8.41
N PRO A 258 5.16 -6.44 -8.16
CA PRO A 258 5.37 -6.94 -6.81
C PRO A 258 6.69 -6.37 -6.25
N ILE A 259 6.68 -5.92 -5.00
CA ILE A 259 7.83 -5.32 -4.32
C ILE A 259 8.04 -6.01 -2.97
N ASP A 260 9.23 -6.59 -2.78
CA ASP A 260 9.76 -7.12 -1.52
C ASP A 260 8.86 -8.13 -0.77
N LEU A 261 8.27 -9.09 -1.50
CA LEU A 261 7.71 -10.31 -0.92
C LEU A 261 7.95 -11.55 -1.81
N SER A 262 8.47 -12.62 -1.23
CA SER A 262 8.54 -13.95 -1.85
C SER A 262 7.18 -14.67 -1.75
N ILE A 263 6.52 -14.91 -2.88
CA ILE A 263 5.21 -15.58 -2.93
C ILE A 263 5.28 -17.11 -3.10
N LYS A 264 6.46 -17.63 -3.46
CA LYS A 264 6.75 -19.06 -3.65
C LYS A 264 8.22 -19.31 -3.31
N THR A 265 8.49 -20.46 -2.74
CA THR A 265 9.83 -20.92 -2.38
C THR A 265 9.87 -22.45 -2.37
N ASP A 266 11.01 -23.02 -2.71
CA ASP A 266 11.39 -24.41 -2.50
C ASP A 266 12.43 -24.57 -1.38
N ASP A 267 12.85 -23.48 -0.74
CA ASP A 267 13.78 -23.49 0.38
C ASP A 267 13.11 -24.02 1.68
N PRO A 268 13.69 -25.03 2.35
CA PRO A 268 13.14 -25.58 3.59
C PRO A 268 13.14 -24.61 4.78
N GLY A 269 14.08 -23.66 4.85
CA GLY A 269 14.18 -22.67 5.91
C GLY A 269 13.07 -21.63 5.84
N MET A 270 12.87 -21.04 4.66
CA MET A 270 11.71 -20.20 4.36
C MET A 270 10.41 -20.96 4.65
N THR A 271 10.28 -22.19 4.15
CA THR A 271 9.08 -23.02 4.32
C THR A 271 8.76 -23.26 5.78
N ASN A 272 9.75 -23.63 6.60
CA ASN A 272 9.57 -23.81 8.04
C ASN A 272 9.20 -22.50 8.75
N THR A 273 9.79 -21.38 8.33
CA THR A 273 9.49 -20.04 8.87
C THR A 273 8.02 -19.66 8.61
N PHE A 274 7.56 -19.74 7.36
CA PHE A 274 6.17 -19.46 6.99
C PHE A 274 5.17 -20.44 7.63
N MET A 275 5.52 -21.72 7.78
CA MET A 275 4.66 -22.68 8.50
C MET A 275 4.58 -22.41 10.00
N THR A 276 5.65 -21.92 10.62
CA THR A 276 5.65 -21.50 12.03
C THR A 276 4.72 -20.31 12.23
N GLU A 277 4.83 -19.31 11.37
CA GLU A 277 3.99 -18.11 11.40
C GLU A 277 2.52 -18.42 11.08
N TYR A 278 2.25 -19.26 10.08
CA TYR A 278 0.90 -19.75 9.78
C TYR A 278 0.24 -20.42 11.01
N ASN A 279 0.99 -21.26 11.73
CA ASN A 279 0.46 -21.93 12.92
C ASN A 279 0.18 -20.94 14.06
N ARG A 280 1.08 -19.95 14.30
CA ARG A 280 0.87 -18.88 15.29
C ARG A 280 -0.38 -18.06 14.99
N THR A 281 -0.51 -17.57 13.76
CA THR A 281 -1.65 -16.75 13.34
C THR A 281 -2.94 -17.57 13.30
N LYS A 282 -2.88 -18.86 12.97
CA LYS A 282 -4.03 -19.76 13.14
C LYS A 282 -4.43 -19.94 14.60
N GLU A 283 -3.48 -20.07 15.53
CA GLU A 283 -3.78 -20.17 16.97
C GLU A 283 -4.45 -18.91 17.51
N LEU A 284 -4.05 -17.71 17.04
CA LEU A 284 -4.76 -16.46 17.37
C LEU A 284 -6.21 -16.49 16.86
N LEU A 285 -6.41 -16.81 15.58
CA LEU A 285 -7.75 -16.83 14.95
C LEU A 285 -8.68 -17.92 15.53
N ASP A 286 -8.14 -19.09 15.88
CA ASP A 286 -8.87 -20.18 16.54
C ASP A 286 -9.28 -19.81 17.99
N ASN A 287 -8.61 -18.83 18.60
CA ASN A 287 -8.94 -18.24 19.90
C ASN A 287 -9.64 -16.86 19.76
N GLU A 288 -10.30 -16.59 18.62
CA GLU A 288 -11.07 -15.37 18.34
C GLU A 288 -10.27 -14.06 18.51
N THR A 289 -8.94 -14.12 18.36
CA THR A 289 -8.03 -12.97 18.46
C THR A 289 -7.71 -12.43 17.07
N TYR A 290 -8.13 -11.20 16.78
CA TYR A 290 -8.06 -10.57 15.45
C TYR A 290 -7.11 -9.36 15.38
N GLU A 291 -6.30 -9.13 16.42
CA GLU A 291 -5.24 -8.12 16.48
C GLU A 291 -3.87 -8.79 16.72
N ASP A 292 -2.78 -8.06 16.44
CA ASP A 292 -1.42 -8.54 16.65
C ASP A 292 -0.44 -7.38 16.95
N PHE A 293 0.68 -7.68 17.61
CA PHE A 293 1.60 -6.67 18.11
C PHE A 293 2.56 -6.14 17.02
N VAL A 294 2.44 -4.85 16.70
CA VAL A 294 3.30 -4.16 15.73
C VAL A 294 4.32 -3.27 16.46
N PRO A 295 5.63 -3.63 16.49
CA PRO A 295 6.62 -2.94 17.33
C PRO A 295 7.09 -1.58 16.82
N PHE A 296 6.79 -1.21 15.56
CA PHE A 296 7.34 -0.03 14.88
C PHE A 296 7.21 1.27 15.69
N ARG A 297 5.98 1.70 15.99
CA ARG A 297 5.71 2.97 16.69
C ARG A 297 6.35 3.01 18.08
N LEU A 298 6.35 1.87 18.79
CA LEU A 298 6.99 1.73 20.11
C LEU A 298 8.50 1.90 20.02
N LEU A 299 9.17 1.18 19.09
CA LEU A 299 10.63 1.23 18.98
C LEU A 299 11.15 2.55 18.40
N GLY A 300 10.39 3.23 17.54
CA GLY A 300 10.69 4.62 17.15
C GLY A 300 10.65 5.57 18.33
N GLN A 301 9.55 5.55 19.09
CA GLN A 301 9.39 6.42 20.26
C GLN A 301 10.43 6.14 21.35
N LEU A 302 10.74 4.87 21.64
CA LEU A 302 11.75 4.52 22.63
C LEU A 302 13.17 4.84 22.13
N GLY A 303 13.52 4.50 20.89
CA GLY A 303 14.82 4.80 20.30
C GLY A 303 15.13 6.30 20.23
N ARG A 304 14.09 7.14 20.10
CA ARG A 304 14.18 8.61 20.12
C ARG A 304 14.24 9.22 21.52
N ASN A 305 13.44 8.73 22.48
CA ASN A 305 13.24 9.39 23.77
C ASN A 305 14.03 8.77 24.95
N ASP A 306 14.44 7.50 24.84
CA ASP A 306 15.24 6.78 25.85
C ASP A 306 16.21 5.79 25.17
N PRO A 307 17.15 6.26 24.32
CA PRO A 307 17.98 5.42 23.45
C PRO A 307 18.85 4.39 24.18
N ASP A 308 19.26 4.70 25.42
CA ASP A 308 20.14 3.87 26.25
C ASP A 308 19.36 2.90 27.17
N GLY A 309 18.05 3.09 27.35
CA GLY A 309 17.20 2.22 28.15
C GLY A 309 17.07 0.80 27.59
N GLU A 310 16.77 -0.18 28.45
CA GLU A 310 16.60 -1.58 28.04
C GLU A 310 15.37 -1.76 27.15
N SER A 311 15.52 -2.48 26.03
CA SER A 311 14.41 -2.69 25.09
C SER A 311 13.39 -3.70 25.60
N PRO A 312 12.08 -3.35 25.61
CA PRO A 312 11.01 -4.29 25.94
C PRO A 312 10.70 -5.29 24.82
N VAL A 313 11.26 -5.10 23.61
CA VAL A 313 11.01 -5.97 22.43
C VAL A 313 12.17 -6.92 22.17
N PHE A 314 13.42 -6.46 22.35
CA PHE A 314 14.63 -7.26 22.11
C PHE A 314 15.47 -7.36 23.41
N PRO A 315 15.28 -8.40 24.24
CA PRO A 315 15.96 -8.52 25.52
C PRO A 315 17.49 -8.46 25.41
N GLY A 316 18.12 -7.57 26.18
CA GLY A 316 19.56 -7.35 26.18
C GLY A 316 20.06 -6.35 25.13
N PHE A 317 19.16 -5.73 24.35
CA PHE A 317 19.46 -4.58 23.49
C PHE A 317 19.03 -3.29 24.21
N THR A 318 19.70 -2.16 23.93
CA THR A 318 19.10 -0.84 24.23
C THR A 318 17.97 -0.52 23.26
N ASN A 319 17.15 0.48 23.57
CA ASN A 319 16.09 0.96 22.68
C ASN A 319 16.62 1.44 21.31
N LEU A 320 17.77 2.12 21.28
CA LEU A 320 18.42 2.52 20.03
C LEU A 320 18.89 1.30 19.22
N GLN A 321 19.52 0.32 19.87
CA GLN A 321 19.96 -0.92 19.22
C GLN A 321 18.75 -1.70 18.65
N ALA A 322 17.66 -1.79 19.41
CA ALA A 322 16.40 -2.41 18.99
C ALA A 322 15.78 -1.70 17.78
N ALA A 323 15.73 -0.36 17.81
CA ALA A 323 15.26 0.48 16.71
C ALA A 323 16.09 0.26 15.43
N LEU A 324 17.42 0.30 15.52
CA LEU A 324 18.32 0.10 14.38
C LEU A 324 18.29 -1.35 13.87
N PHE A 325 18.16 -2.34 14.76
CA PHE A 325 18.06 -3.75 14.39
C PHE A 325 16.74 -4.09 13.69
N LEU A 326 15.62 -3.42 14.03
CA LEU A 326 14.37 -3.55 13.27
C LEU A 326 14.52 -3.07 11.81
N GLY A 327 15.36 -2.06 11.57
CA GLY A 327 15.58 -1.51 10.22
C GLY A 327 16.62 -2.27 9.41
N ALA A 328 17.80 -2.50 9.99
CA ALA A 328 18.96 -3.05 9.30
C ALA A 328 19.27 -4.52 9.62
N GLY A 329 18.72 -5.05 10.72
CA GLY A 329 18.93 -6.44 11.12
C GLY A 329 18.11 -7.43 10.28
N PRO A 330 18.50 -8.72 10.27
CA PRO A 330 17.81 -9.78 9.55
C PRO A 330 16.55 -10.27 10.30
N ILE A 331 15.61 -9.38 10.56
CA ILE A 331 14.42 -9.66 11.38
C ILE A 331 13.41 -10.62 10.72
N PHE A 332 13.54 -10.85 9.41
CA PHE A 332 12.59 -11.66 8.62
C PHE A 332 12.92 -13.15 8.53
N GLY A 333 13.85 -13.65 9.35
CA GLY A 333 14.12 -15.08 9.49
C GLY A 333 15.01 -15.64 8.37
N GLU A 334 14.55 -16.72 7.72
CA GLU A 334 15.17 -17.29 6.53
C GLU A 334 14.57 -16.73 5.25
N PRO A 335 15.47 -16.31 4.35
CA PRO A 335 16.03 -14.48 4.24
C PRO A 335 16.47 -13.68 5.47
N HIS A 336 17.78 -13.50 5.64
CA HIS A 336 18.40 -12.20 5.87
C HIS A 336 17.98 -11.15 4.81
N SER A 337 16.73 -10.70 4.88
CA SER A 337 16.29 -9.41 4.34
C SER A 337 16.22 -8.38 5.47
N HIS A 338 16.39 -7.11 5.10
CA HIS A 338 16.35 -5.95 5.99
C HIS A 338 15.67 -4.80 5.24
N TYR A 339 15.03 -3.86 5.95
CA TYR A 339 14.51 -2.64 5.31
C TYR A 339 15.65 -1.74 4.80
N LEU A 340 16.72 -1.62 5.59
CA LEU A 340 17.74 -0.59 5.44
C LEU A 340 19.16 -1.17 5.41
N ALA A 341 20.04 -0.52 4.63
CA ALA A 341 21.47 -0.80 4.71
C ALA A 341 22.06 -0.16 5.97
N GLY A 342 22.37 -0.96 6.98
CA GLY A 342 23.04 -0.53 8.21
C GLY A 342 24.56 -0.32 8.07
N ILE A 343 25.11 0.41 9.03
CA ILE A 343 26.54 0.49 9.36
C ILE A 343 26.73 -0.36 10.63
N TRP A 344 27.72 -1.25 10.64
CA TRP A 344 27.79 -2.36 11.60
C TRP A 344 29.11 -2.39 12.39
N GLU A 345 29.00 -2.58 13.71
CA GLU A 345 30.13 -2.80 14.62
C GLU A 345 29.79 -3.95 15.58
N ASP A 346 30.75 -4.82 15.89
CA ASP A 346 30.64 -6.01 16.78
C ASP A 346 29.41 -6.94 16.57
N GLY A 347 28.79 -6.88 15.39
CA GLY A 347 27.62 -7.70 15.03
C GLY A 347 26.26 -7.03 15.25
N LEU A 348 26.22 -5.73 15.56
CA LEU A 348 25.00 -4.92 15.65
C LEU A 348 25.06 -3.72 14.68
N PRO A 349 23.91 -3.23 14.18
CA PRO A 349 23.85 -1.97 13.45
C PRO A 349 23.95 -0.79 14.42
N VAL A 350 24.93 0.08 14.20
CA VAL A 350 25.18 1.29 15.02
C VAL A 350 24.69 2.57 14.33
N ASP A 351 24.51 2.55 13.01
CA ASP A 351 23.93 3.65 12.23
C ASP A 351 23.37 3.17 10.88
N LEU A 352 22.85 4.07 10.05
CA LEU A 352 22.20 3.79 8.78
C LEU A 352 22.92 4.48 7.59
N LYS A 353 23.01 3.80 6.45
CA LYS A 353 23.85 4.24 5.32
C LYS A 353 23.22 5.27 4.38
N TYR A 354 21.88 5.27 4.27
CA TYR A 354 21.14 6.08 3.28
C TYR A 354 20.00 6.92 3.87
N LEU A 355 19.76 6.81 5.18
CA LEU A 355 18.83 7.60 5.97
C LEU A 355 19.55 8.01 7.26
N THR A 356 19.13 9.09 7.89
CA THR A 356 19.51 9.37 9.29
C THR A 356 18.63 8.57 10.26
N GLN A 357 19.07 8.43 11.51
CA GLN A 357 18.32 7.75 12.57
C GLN A 357 16.95 8.39 12.80
N GLU A 358 16.88 9.73 12.82
CA GLU A 358 15.62 10.47 12.94
C GLU A 358 14.64 10.23 11.78
N GLN A 359 15.13 10.05 10.55
CA GLN A 359 14.27 9.70 9.42
C GLN A 359 13.74 8.26 9.51
N TRP A 360 14.49 7.37 10.16
CA TRP A 360 14.02 6.02 10.47
C TRP A 360 13.02 6.03 11.63
N PHE A 361 13.25 6.82 12.68
CA PHE A 361 12.29 7.02 13.77
C PHE A 361 10.97 7.63 13.25
N ASP A 362 11.06 8.67 12.41
CA ASP A 362 9.91 9.25 11.71
C ASP A 362 9.14 8.21 10.89
N PHE A 363 9.82 7.36 10.11
CA PHE A 363 9.16 6.29 9.35
C PHE A 363 8.52 5.23 10.25
N MET A 364 9.16 4.87 11.37
CA MET A 364 8.61 3.89 12.30
C MET A 364 7.35 4.41 13.01
N GLU A 365 7.32 5.70 13.37
CA GLU A 365 6.18 6.35 14.03
C GLU A 365 5.00 6.71 13.08
N SER A 366 5.20 6.69 11.75
CA SER A 366 4.23 7.14 10.72
C SER A 366 3.34 6.06 10.08
#